data_AF-A0AA38GYS6-F1
#
_entry.id   AF-A0AA38GYS6-F1
#
_cell.length_a   1.000
_cell.length_b   1.000
_cell.length_c   1.000
_cell.angle_alpha   90.00
_cell.angle_beta   90.00
_cell.angle_gamma   90.00
#
_symmetry.space_group_name_H-M   'P 1'
#
loop_
_entity.id
_entity.type
_entity.pdbx_description
1 polymer ?
#
loop_
_entity_poly.entity_id
_entity_poly.type
_entity_poly.pdbx_seq_one_letter_code
_entity_poly.pdbx_strand_id
1 'polypeptide(L)'
;LTMKTDPENSDYIVESGAMRNFEPWRAEDEEVDKEKKKRDAEEMGDAMKSLENRTIDSKREMDILAALDEMKSMKARHATISTDAMLEALRHTTEEKEKKLEQEDEALIKSLFLQDSKSFIRRLNDDEDEDEYDIGNKQKLETKNSHQPKRKRAENSDSVESMENPATILTGSSTNHGGK
;
A
#
# COMPACT_ATOMS: atom_id res chain seq x y z
N LEU A 1 -2.66 54.62 8.93
CA LEU A 1 -3.49 53.56 8.35
C LEU A 1 -4.76 54.19 7.83
N THR A 2 -4.98 54.14 6.52
CA THR A 2 -6.20 54.67 5.86
C THR A 2 -6.91 53.52 5.16
N MET A 3 -8.21 53.37 5.41
CA MET A 3 -9.05 52.31 4.86
C MET A 3 -10.23 52.92 4.08
N LYS A 4 -10.60 52.29 2.97
CA LYS A 4 -11.80 52.58 2.19
C LYS A 4 -12.77 51.41 2.25
N THR A 5 -14.05 51.71 2.35
CA THR A 5 -15.12 50.72 2.24
C THR A 5 -15.33 50.36 0.77
N ASP A 6 -15.39 49.06 0.47
CA ASP A 6 -15.74 48.51 -0.83
C ASP A 6 -17.16 47.91 -0.77
N PRO A 7 -18.17 48.61 -1.32
CA PRO A 7 -19.56 48.14 -1.29
C PRO A 7 -19.83 46.97 -2.24
N GLU A 8 -18.99 46.73 -3.27
CA GLU A 8 -19.19 45.62 -4.20
C GLU A 8 -18.83 44.28 -3.53
N ASN A 9 -17.74 44.29 -2.76
CA ASN A 9 -17.22 43.09 -2.09
C ASN A 9 -17.56 43.02 -0.59
N SER A 10 -18.33 43.99 -0.07
CA SER A 10 -18.67 44.10 1.36
C SER A 10 -17.44 44.04 2.29
N ASP A 11 -16.32 44.66 1.88
CA ASP A 11 -15.02 44.57 2.56
C ASP A 11 -14.36 45.96 2.70
N TYR A 12 -13.20 46.03 3.36
CA TYR A 12 -12.36 47.21 3.44
C TYR A 12 -11.03 46.99 2.73
N ILE A 13 -10.64 47.99 1.94
CA ILE A 13 -9.35 48.05 1.24
C ILE A 13 -8.45 49.06 1.95
N VAL A 14 -7.19 48.69 2.19
CA VAL A 14 -6.20 49.57 2.82
C VAL A 14 -5.46 50.36 1.75
N GLU A 15 -5.43 51.70 1.87
CA GLU A 15 -4.75 52.58 0.91
C GLU A 15 -3.31 52.93 1.31
N SER A 16 -3.03 53.02 2.62
CA SER A 16 -1.73 53.48 3.12
C SER A 16 -1.42 52.97 4.52
N GLY A 17 -0.17 52.53 4.70
CA GLY A 17 0.42 52.25 6.01
C GLY A 17 0.14 50.86 6.60
N ALA A 18 -0.42 49.92 5.83
CA ALA A 18 -0.44 48.50 6.17
C ALA A 18 -0.71 47.65 4.91
N MET A 19 -0.40 46.35 4.98
CA MET A 19 -0.84 45.33 4.04
C MET A 19 -1.76 44.36 4.79
N ARG A 20 -2.74 43.78 4.10
CA ARG A 20 -3.52 42.67 4.66
C ARG A 20 -2.67 41.41 4.75
N ASN A 21 -3.04 40.52 5.67
CA ASN A 21 -2.50 39.17 5.69
C ASN A 21 -2.98 38.42 4.45
N PHE A 22 -2.10 37.58 3.89
CA PHE A 22 -2.46 36.70 2.78
C PHE A 22 -3.35 35.57 3.28
N GLU A 23 -4.49 35.39 2.60
CA GLU A 23 -5.49 34.36 2.88
C GLU A 23 -5.53 33.41 1.69
N PRO A 24 -4.95 32.19 1.77
CA PRO A 24 -4.89 31.27 0.64
C PRO A 24 -6.26 30.98 0.00
N TRP A 25 -7.32 30.89 0.81
CA TRP A 25 -8.69 30.65 0.33
C TRP A 25 -9.22 31.80 -0.55
N ARG A 26 -8.80 33.05 -0.35
CA ARG A 26 -9.22 34.15 -1.23
C ARG A 26 -8.59 34.08 -2.60
N ALA A 27 -7.33 33.67 -2.67
CA ALA A 27 -6.67 33.48 -3.95
C ALA A 27 -7.33 32.33 -4.72
N GLU A 28 -7.65 31.23 -4.04
CA GLU A 28 -8.36 30.08 -4.62
C GLU A 28 -9.78 30.46 -5.10
N ASP A 29 -10.57 31.14 -4.26
CA ASP A 29 -11.91 31.60 -4.63
C ASP A 29 -11.87 32.54 -5.86
N GLU A 30 -10.91 33.47 -5.88
CA GLU A 30 -10.72 34.36 -7.03
C GLU A 30 -10.36 33.61 -8.31
N GLU A 31 -9.54 32.57 -8.24
CA GLU A 31 -9.18 31.74 -9.40
C GLU A 31 -10.37 30.93 -9.90
N VAL A 32 -11.13 30.30 -9.00
CA VAL A 32 -12.34 29.56 -9.31
C VAL A 32 -13.38 30.46 -9.97
N ASP A 33 -13.59 31.67 -9.45
CA ASP A 33 -14.54 32.62 -10.01
C ASP A 33 -14.08 33.14 -11.38
N LYS A 34 -12.77 33.36 -11.58
CA LYS A 34 -12.21 33.73 -12.89
C LYS A 34 -12.42 32.61 -13.92
N GLU A 35 -12.19 31.35 -13.52
CA GLU A 35 -12.40 30.19 -14.40
C GLU A 35 -13.87 30.01 -14.78
N LYS A 36 -14.79 30.11 -13.80
CA LYS A 36 -16.24 30.06 -14.06
C LYS A 36 -16.69 31.16 -15.01
N LYS A 37 -16.29 32.41 -14.75
CA LYS A 37 -16.61 33.55 -15.64
C LYS A 37 -16.08 33.35 -17.05
N LYS A 38 -14.88 32.79 -17.21
CA LYS A 38 -14.31 32.48 -18.51
C LYS A 38 -15.12 31.40 -19.23
N ARG A 39 -15.50 30.34 -18.52
CA ARG A 39 -16.36 29.27 -19.05
C ARG A 39 -17.73 29.82 -19.49
N ASP A 40 -18.38 30.60 -18.64
CA ASP A 40 -19.68 31.20 -18.94
C ASP A 40 -19.60 32.14 -20.15
N ALA A 41 -18.55 32.95 -20.26
CA ALA A 41 -18.34 33.83 -21.42
C ALA A 41 -18.13 33.05 -22.73
N GLU A 42 -17.42 31.92 -22.66
CA GLU A 42 -17.22 31.04 -23.81
C GLU A 42 -18.50 30.29 -24.22
N GLU A 43 -19.39 30.01 -23.27
CA GLU A 43 -20.69 29.36 -23.49
C GLU A 43 -21.79 30.33 -23.96
N MET A 44 -21.74 31.60 -23.54
CA MET A 44 -22.78 32.60 -23.80
C MET A 44 -23.00 32.88 -25.31
N GLY A 45 -21.96 32.69 -26.13
CA GLY A 45 -22.01 32.88 -27.58
C GLY A 45 -22.14 31.60 -28.40
N ASP A 46 -22.01 30.42 -27.79
CA ASP A 46 -21.95 29.13 -28.49
C ASP A 46 -22.79 28.06 -27.76
N ALA A 47 -24.00 27.87 -28.27
CA ALA A 47 -24.95 26.90 -27.72
C ALA A 47 -24.45 25.44 -27.81
N MET A 48 -23.61 25.10 -28.80
CA MET A 48 -23.05 23.76 -28.93
C MET A 48 -22.02 23.49 -27.83
N LYS A 49 -21.18 24.48 -27.54
CA LYS A 49 -20.16 24.39 -26.47
C LYS A 49 -20.79 24.27 -25.08
N SER A 50 -21.83 25.06 -24.79
CA SER A 50 -22.56 24.93 -23.51
C SER A 50 -23.19 23.55 -23.35
N LEU A 51 -23.77 23.00 -24.41
CA LEU A 51 -24.32 21.65 -24.40
C LEU A 51 -23.23 20.58 -24.14
N GLU A 52 -22.11 20.65 -24.86
CA GLU A 52 -20.97 19.74 -24.69
C GLU A 52 -20.47 19.76 -23.24
N ASN A 53 -20.21 20.94 -22.71
CA ASN A 53 -19.76 21.16 -21.33
C ASN A 53 -20.71 20.54 -20.30
N ARG A 54 -22.02 20.76 -20.46
CA ARG A 54 -23.04 20.12 -19.61
C ARG A 54 -23.03 18.59 -19.71
N THR A 55 -22.83 18.02 -20.90
CA THR A 55 -22.76 16.56 -21.04
C THR A 55 -21.49 15.97 -20.41
N ILE A 56 -20.36 16.67 -20.50
CA ILE A 56 -19.10 16.27 -19.87
C ILE A 56 -19.25 16.29 -18.36
N ASP A 57 -19.83 17.35 -17.79
CA ASP A 57 -20.05 17.45 -16.35
C ASP A 57 -21.03 16.36 -15.87
N SER A 58 -22.13 16.13 -16.61
CA SER A 58 -23.10 15.07 -16.28
C SER A 58 -22.47 13.69 -16.30
N LYS A 59 -21.54 13.44 -17.24
CA LYS A 59 -20.79 12.19 -17.31
C LYS A 59 -19.84 12.02 -16.12
N ARG A 60 -19.07 13.07 -15.78
CA ARG A 60 -18.15 13.05 -14.62
C ARG A 60 -18.92 12.78 -13.34
N GLU A 61 -20.07 13.42 -13.14
CA GLU A 61 -20.93 13.19 -11.99
C GLU A 61 -21.41 11.73 -11.93
N MET A 62 -21.84 11.17 -13.07
CA MET A 62 -22.25 9.77 -13.14
C MET A 62 -21.11 8.80 -12.80
N ASP A 63 -19.90 9.06 -13.30
CA ASP A 63 -18.72 8.22 -13.03
C ASP A 63 -18.33 8.27 -11.53
N ILE A 64 -18.41 9.46 -10.91
CA ILE A 64 -18.18 9.64 -9.47
C ILE A 64 -19.22 8.87 -8.66
N LEU A 65 -20.52 8.98 -9.00
CA LEU A 65 -21.58 8.26 -8.31
C LEU A 65 -21.42 6.74 -8.42
N ALA A 66 -21.05 6.24 -9.59
CA ALA A 66 -20.77 4.82 -9.78
C ALA A 66 -19.61 4.33 -8.90
N ALA A 67 -18.52 5.11 -8.81
CA ALA A 67 -17.38 4.79 -7.96
C ALA A 67 -17.75 4.81 -6.46
N LEU A 68 -18.57 5.77 -6.04
CA LEU A 68 -19.09 5.85 -4.67
C LEU A 68 -19.97 4.64 -4.32
N ASP A 69 -20.85 4.24 -5.23
CA ASP A 69 -21.72 3.07 -5.05
C ASP A 69 -20.92 1.76 -5.00
N GLU A 70 -19.86 1.62 -5.80
CA GLU A 70 -18.93 0.49 -5.72
C GLU A 70 -18.26 0.43 -4.34
N MET A 71 -17.68 1.53 -3.86
CA MET A 71 -17.05 1.60 -2.55
C MET A 71 -18.04 1.29 -1.42
N LYS A 72 -19.27 1.81 -1.52
CA LYS A 72 -20.34 1.55 -0.56
C LYS A 72 -20.75 0.08 -0.57
N SER A 73 -20.88 -0.53 -1.74
CA SER A 73 -21.18 -1.95 -1.91
C SER A 73 -20.07 -2.84 -1.34
N MET A 74 -18.80 -2.54 -1.63
CA MET A 74 -17.65 -3.22 -1.04
C MET A 74 -17.66 -3.12 0.49
N LYS A 75 -17.87 -1.93 1.03
CA LYS A 75 -17.95 -1.71 2.49
C LYS A 75 -19.10 -2.47 3.12
N ALA A 76 -20.27 -2.48 2.48
CA ALA A 76 -21.44 -3.24 2.95
C ALA A 76 -21.16 -4.74 2.98
N ARG A 77 -20.51 -5.30 1.96
CA ARG A 77 -20.08 -6.71 1.93
C ARG A 77 -19.09 -7.03 3.04
N HIS A 78 -18.17 -6.12 3.35
CA HIS A 78 -17.15 -6.31 4.38
C HIS A 78 -17.63 -5.99 5.80
N ALA A 79 -18.83 -5.40 5.97
CA ALA A 79 -19.32 -4.99 7.29
C ALA A 79 -19.54 -6.16 8.27
N THR A 80 -19.78 -7.37 7.75
CA THR A 80 -19.98 -8.57 8.58
C THR A 80 -18.67 -9.26 8.98
N ILE A 81 -17.55 -8.89 8.37
CA ILE A 81 -16.26 -9.54 8.56
C ILE A 81 -15.33 -8.58 9.30
N SER A 82 -14.93 -8.96 10.52
CA SER A 82 -13.91 -8.21 11.26
C SER A 82 -12.55 -8.34 10.57
N THR A 83 -11.74 -7.27 10.63
CA THR A 83 -10.36 -7.27 10.16
C THR A 83 -9.53 -8.36 10.82
N ASP A 84 -9.73 -8.59 12.12
CA ASP A 84 -8.99 -9.58 12.90
C ASP A 84 -9.32 -11.01 12.45
N ALA A 85 -10.60 -11.27 12.16
CA ALA A 85 -11.04 -12.56 11.64
C ALA A 85 -10.46 -12.85 10.25
N MET A 86 -10.34 -11.82 9.39
CA MET A 86 -9.67 -11.93 8.10
C MET A 86 -8.18 -12.25 8.25
N LEU A 87 -7.49 -11.60 9.19
CA LEU A 87 -6.07 -11.84 9.46
C LEU A 87 -5.83 -13.24 10.03
N GLU A 88 -6.69 -13.70 10.94
CA GLU A 88 -6.61 -15.06 11.48
C GLU A 88 -6.83 -16.11 10.39
N ALA A 89 -7.85 -15.93 9.54
CA ALA A 89 -8.09 -16.81 8.40
C ALA A 89 -6.87 -16.85 7.45
N LEU A 90 -6.25 -15.71 7.17
CA LEU A 90 -5.05 -15.66 6.33
C LEU A 90 -3.91 -16.48 6.95
N ARG A 91 -3.62 -16.32 8.24
CA ARG A 91 -2.58 -17.09 8.95
C ARG A 91 -2.87 -18.58 8.93
N HIS A 92 -4.11 -18.98 9.19
CA HIS A 92 -4.52 -20.38 9.14
C HIS A 92 -4.30 -20.98 7.75
N THR A 93 -4.68 -20.27 6.69
CA THR A 93 -4.48 -20.76 5.31
C THR A 93 -3.00 -20.86 4.93
N THR A 94 -2.14 -20.00 5.46
CA THR A 94 -0.69 -20.10 5.23
C THR A 94 -0.09 -21.29 5.97
N GLU A 95 -0.44 -21.48 7.23
CA GLU A 95 0.04 -22.61 8.05
C GLU A 95 -0.43 -23.95 7.49
N GLU A 96 -1.67 -24.04 7.00
CA GLU A 96 -2.18 -25.25 6.36
C GLU A 96 -1.44 -25.60 5.07
N LYS A 97 -1.08 -24.60 4.26
CA LYS A 97 -0.31 -24.81 3.04
C LYS A 97 1.11 -25.26 3.37
N GLU A 98 1.74 -24.65 4.37
CA GLU A 98 3.08 -25.03 4.84
C GLU A 98 3.10 -26.47 5.35
N LYS A 99 2.15 -26.85 6.21
CA LYS A 99 2.01 -28.24 6.70
C LYS A 99 1.83 -29.26 5.57
N LYS A 100 1.09 -28.91 4.51
CA LYS A 100 0.93 -29.80 3.35
C LYS A 100 2.24 -30.00 2.61
N LEU A 101 3.00 -28.93 2.39
CA LEU A 101 4.32 -29.01 1.78
C LEU A 101 5.29 -29.84 2.63
N GLU A 102 5.33 -29.61 3.95
CA GLU A 102 6.15 -30.40 4.88
C GLU A 102 5.78 -31.89 4.83
N GLN A 103 4.49 -32.24 4.75
CA GLN A 103 4.05 -33.63 4.62
C GLN A 103 4.46 -34.28 3.30
N GLU A 104 4.38 -33.53 2.20
CA GLU A 104 4.84 -33.98 0.88
C GLU A 104 6.36 -34.20 0.89
N ASP A 105 7.12 -33.27 1.45
CA ASP A 105 8.58 -33.35 1.61
C ASP A 105 8.98 -34.52 2.53
N GLU A 106 8.30 -34.71 3.66
CA GLU A 106 8.52 -35.85 4.54
C GLU A 106 8.24 -37.18 3.84
N ALA A 107 7.18 -37.26 3.03
CA ALA A 107 6.86 -38.47 2.26
C ALA A 107 7.91 -38.76 1.18
N LEU A 108 8.41 -37.71 0.52
CA LEU A 108 9.53 -37.79 -0.42
C LEU A 108 10.80 -38.31 0.28
N ILE A 109 11.19 -37.69 1.40
CA ILE A 109 12.36 -38.11 2.18
C ILE A 109 12.20 -39.55 2.67
N LYS A 110 11.02 -39.93 3.20
CA LYS A 110 10.75 -41.31 3.64
C LYS A 110 10.88 -42.31 2.48
N SER A 111 10.40 -41.98 1.28
CA SER A 111 10.52 -42.87 0.13
C SER A 111 11.97 -43.03 -0.35
N LEU A 112 12.74 -41.93 -0.41
CA LEU A 112 14.19 -41.96 -0.68
C LEU A 112 14.96 -42.77 0.37
N PHE A 113 14.72 -42.52 1.65
CA PHE A 113 15.44 -43.17 2.75
C PHE A 113 15.14 -44.67 2.87
N LEU A 114 13.90 -45.11 2.57
CA LEU A 114 13.57 -46.54 2.50
C LEU A 114 14.22 -47.21 1.28
N GLN A 115 14.29 -46.53 0.12
CA GLN A 115 14.95 -47.07 -1.07
C GLN A 115 16.48 -47.16 -0.95
N ASP A 116 17.11 -46.16 -0.33
CA ASP A 116 18.58 -46.09 -0.16
C ASP A 116 19.12 -46.95 0.99
N SER A 117 18.25 -47.50 1.83
CA SER A 117 18.65 -48.47 2.88
C SER A 117 19.30 -49.75 2.33
N LYS A 118 19.18 -50.01 1.02
CA LYS A 118 19.80 -51.14 0.31
C LYS A 118 21.18 -50.82 -0.26
N SER A 119 21.61 -49.55 -0.27
CA SER A 119 22.88 -49.07 -0.89
C SER A 119 23.69 -48.12 0.01
N PHE A 120 23.35 -47.94 1.29
CA PHE A 120 24.12 -47.09 2.20
C PHE A 120 25.47 -47.73 2.60
N ILE A 121 26.58 -47.06 2.25
CA ILE A 121 27.94 -47.43 2.66
C ILE A 121 28.20 -46.89 4.08
N ARG A 122 28.29 -47.76 5.09
CA ARG A 122 28.76 -47.40 6.45
C ARG A 122 30.28 -47.16 6.42
N ARG A 123 30.75 -46.09 7.07
CA ARG A 123 32.18 -45.96 7.40
C ARG A 123 32.54 -47.06 8.41
N LEU A 124 33.54 -47.88 8.08
CA LEU A 124 34.16 -48.82 9.01
C LEU A 124 34.93 -47.99 10.07
N ASN A 125 34.78 -48.32 11.34
CA ASN A 125 35.67 -47.81 12.39
C ASN A 125 37.02 -48.52 12.21
N ASP A 126 38.11 -47.76 12.15
CA ASP A 126 39.45 -48.22 11.76
C ASP A 126 40.37 -48.52 12.96
N ASP A 127 39.78 -48.80 14.14
CA ASP A 127 40.53 -49.10 15.36
C ASP A 127 40.05 -50.46 15.92
N GLU A 128 40.62 -51.55 15.41
CA GLU A 128 40.56 -52.89 16.01
C GLU A 128 41.81 -53.09 16.88
N ASP A 129 41.64 -53.16 18.20
CA ASP A 129 42.59 -53.84 19.10
C ASP A 129 41.81 -54.44 20.31
N GLU A 130 41.94 -55.77 20.44
CA GLU A 130 41.91 -56.62 21.65
C GLU A 130 41.12 -56.15 22.90
N ASP A 131 40.01 -56.83 23.20
CA ASP A 131 39.93 -57.79 24.33
C ASP A 131 38.49 -58.13 24.74
N GLU A 132 38.41 -59.27 25.41
CA GLU A 132 37.31 -60.14 25.78
C GLU A 132 36.19 -59.55 26.69
N TYR A 133 35.04 -60.25 26.67
CA TYR A 133 33.89 -60.26 27.62
C TYR A 133 32.72 -59.26 27.46
N ASP A 134 31.57 -59.86 27.13
CA ASP A 134 30.25 -59.81 27.78
C ASP A 134 29.60 -58.47 28.22
N ILE A 135 28.26 -58.52 28.22
CA ILE A 135 27.31 -57.68 28.95
C ILE A 135 26.85 -56.39 28.26
N GLY A 136 25.69 -56.51 27.64
CA GLY A 136 24.50 -55.92 28.26
C GLY A 136 23.99 -54.61 27.67
N ASN A 137 22.78 -54.74 27.13
CA ASN A 137 21.69 -53.77 27.14
C ASN A 137 21.88 -52.63 28.17
N LYS A 138 22.21 -51.41 27.73
CA LYS A 138 22.12 -50.20 28.57
C LYS A 138 21.51 -49.03 27.83
N GLN A 139 20.54 -48.46 28.51
CA GLN A 139 19.67 -47.37 28.13
C GLN A 139 20.39 -46.01 28.11
N LYS A 140 19.77 -45.08 27.36
CA LYS A 140 19.61 -43.65 27.65
C LYS A 140 20.89 -42.83 27.90
N LEU A 141 21.17 -41.89 26.99
CA LEU A 141 21.64 -40.56 27.37
C LEU A 141 20.90 -39.48 26.59
N GLU A 142 20.14 -38.68 27.35
CA GLU A 142 19.78 -37.32 26.97
C GLU A 142 21.05 -36.47 26.95
N THR A 143 21.17 -35.60 25.95
CA THR A 143 21.86 -34.31 26.13
C THR A 143 21.14 -33.23 25.34
N LYS A 144 20.59 -32.28 26.09
CA LYS A 144 19.99 -31.04 25.64
C LYS A 144 21.05 -30.19 24.96
N ASN A 145 20.76 -29.64 23.78
CA ASN A 145 21.50 -28.50 23.25
C ASN A 145 20.57 -27.31 23.06
N SER A 146 20.73 -26.37 23.99
CA SER A 146 20.25 -25.01 23.92
C SER A 146 20.95 -24.25 22.80
N HIS A 147 20.21 -23.69 21.84
CA HIS A 147 20.65 -22.52 21.08
C HIS A 147 19.49 -21.55 20.91
N GLN A 148 19.50 -20.50 21.73
CA GLN A 148 18.65 -19.32 21.62
C GLN A 148 19.12 -18.46 20.43
N PRO A 149 18.24 -17.99 19.53
CA PRO A 149 18.59 -16.89 18.66
C PRO A 149 18.45 -15.56 19.40
N LYS A 150 19.57 -14.84 19.50
CA LYS A 150 19.67 -13.49 20.06
C LYS A 150 18.81 -12.50 19.27
N ARG A 151 17.84 -11.88 19.95
CA ARG A 151 17.18 -10.65 19.49
C ARG A 151 18.21 -9.52 19.45
N LYS A 152 18.40 -8.88 18.30
CA LYS A 152 18.95 -7.53 18.22
C LYS A 152 17.80 -6.56 17.95
N ARG A 153 17.66 -5.60 18.85
CA ARG A 153 16.78 -4.44 18.81
C ARG A 153 17.67 -3.24 18.49
N ALA A 154 17.37 -2.53 17.41
CA ALA A 154 17.80 -1.15 17.13
C ALA A 154 16.78 -0.63 16.09
N GLU A 155 15.77 0.10 16.53
CA GLU A 155 15.72 1.57 16.56
C GLU A 155 14.92 2.08 15.35
N ASN A 156 13.66 2.42 15.64
CA ASN A 156 12.76 3.10 14.73
C ASN A 156 13.27 4.52 14.51
N SER A 157 13.55 4.87 13.25
CA SER A 157 13.50 6.25 12.79
C SER A 157 12.20 6.41 11.99
N ASP A 158 11.23 7.11 12.59
CA ASP A 158 10.03 7.58 11.90
C ASP A 158 10.44 8.62 10.85
N SER A 159 10.50 8.20 9.59
CA SER A 159 10.45 9.10 8.43
C SER A 159 9.04 9.09 7.88
N VAL A 160 8.28 10.12 8.27
CA VAL A 160 7.00 10.51 7.66
C VAL A 160 7.25 10.87 6.20
N GLU A 161 7.00 9.92 5.31
CA GLU A 161 6.95 10.15 3.87
C GLU A 161 5.57 10.73 3.55
N SER A 162 5.56 12.03 3.24
CA SER A 162 4.39 12.77 2.78
C SER A 162 3.87 12.13 1.50
N MET A 163 2.63 11.63 1.53
CA MET A 163 1.87 11.29 0.33
C MET A 163 1.72 12.55 -0.52
N GLU A 164 2.53 12.67 -1.57
CA GLU A 164 2.32 13.66 -2.61
C GLU A 164 1.09 13.24 -3.43
N ASN A 165 0.16 14.19 -3.57
CA ASN A 165 -1.08 14.01 -4.32
C ASN A 165 -0.80 13.58 -5.77
N PRO A 166 -1.55 12.63 -6.35
CA PRO A 166 -1.29 12.10 -7.70
C PRO A 166 -1.61 13.07 -8.86
N ALA A 167 -1.85 14.36 -8.58
CA ALA A 167 -2.31 15.34 -9.56
C ALA A 167 -1.19 16.03 -10.37
N THR A 168 0.09 15.79 -10.09
CA THR A 168 1.21 16.55 -10.67
C THR A 168 1.92 15.92 -11.87
N ILE A 169 1.53 14.72 -12.34
CA ILE A 169 2.31 13.98 -13.35
C ILE A 169 1.88 14.24 -14.81
N LEU A 170 0.88 15.08 -15.10
CA LEU A 170 0.29 15.18 -16.46
C LEU A 170 0.38 16.53 -17.19
N THR A 171 1.36 17.39 -16.87
CA THR A 171 1.64 18.59 -17.70
C THR A 171 3.08 18.61 -18.21
N GLY A 172 3.38 17.72 -19.15
CA GLY A 172 4.62 17.72 -19.93
C GLY A 172 4.31 17.59 -21.42
N SER A 173 3.61 18.57 -21.99
CA SER A 173 3.30 18.60 -23.42
C SER A 173 4.56 18.93 -24.24
N SER A 174 4.95 17.94 -25.05
CA SER A 174 5.83 17.99 -26.22
C SER A 174 5.85 19.34 -26.96
N THR A 175 6.92 20.11 -26.82
CA THR A 175 7.30 21.18 -27.76
C THR A 175 8.19 20.60 -28.85
N ASN A 176 7.58 20.33 -29.99
CA ASN A 176 8.24 19.93 -31.23
C ASN A 176 8.91 21.18 -31.83
N HIS A 177 10.24 21.28 -31.81
CA HIS A 177 10.96 22.37 -32.47
C HIS A 177 11.28 21.95 -33.91
N GLY A 178 10.43 22.39 -34.84
CA GLY A 178 10.65 22.26 -36.27
C GLY A 178 11.76 23.20 -36.72
N GLY A 179 12.81 22.64 -37.32
CA GLY A 179 13.84 23.40 -37.99
C GLY A 179 13.33 24.02 -39.29
N LYS A 180 13.74 25.27 -39.53
CA LYS A 180 14.36 25.78 -40.76
C LYS A 180 14.95 27.15 -40.48
#